data_AF-A0A4Q3S7A8-F1
#
_entry.id   AF-A0A4Q3S7A8-F1
#
_cell.length_a   1.000
_cell.length_b   1.000
_cell.length_c   1.000
_cell.angle_alpha   90.00
_cell.angle_beta   90.00
_cell.angle_gamma   90.00
#
_symmetry.space_group_name_H-M   'P 1'
#
loop_
_entity.id
_entity.type
_entity.pdbx_description
1 polymer ?
#
loop_
_entity_poly.entity_id
_entity_poly.type
_entity_poly.pdbx_seq_one_letter_code
_entity_poly.pdbx_strand_id
1 'polypeptide(L)'
;MSVTLQTAPFDPGALLTRFSADREETGAIASFTGLARAEGGQTTTLELEAYEGFTDLEITRAVDAAIHRFGLQDALVVHRIGPIAPGEAIVFVACAAAHRRAAFEACDQLMDWLKSRAPFWKKEHGPDGSRWIEPTDRDRTDAARWDTENEQ
;
A
#
# COMPACT_ATOMS: atom_id res chain seq x y z
N MET A 1 -7.80 7.26 10.91
CA MET A 1 -7.27 6.15 10.11
C MET A 1 -8.38 5.54 9.26
N SER A 2 -8.09 5.14 8.03
CA SER A 2 -9.01 4.36 7.19
C SER A 2 -8.25 3.32 6.36
N VAL A 3 -8.75 2.08 6.32
CA VAL A 3 -8.25 0.99 5.48
C VAL A 3 -9.41 0.46 4.64
N THR A 4 -9.21 0.29 3.35
CA THR A 4 -10.26 -0.20 2.44
C THR A 4 -9.69 -1.15 1.41
N LEU A 5 -10.26 -2.36 1.36
CA LEU A 5 -10.08 -3.30 0.25
C LEU A 5 -11.30 -3.20 -0.67
N GLN A 6 -11.09 -3.04 -1.97
CA GLN A 6 -12.17 -2.90 -2.93
C GLN A 6 -11.80 -3.46 -4.30
N THR A 7 -12.79 -3.81 -5.13
CA THR A 7 -12.54 -4.22 -6.52
C THR A 7 -12.55 -3.03 -7.48
N ALA A 8 -13.40 -2.03 -7.19
CA ALA A 8 -13.59 -0.86 -8.03
C ALA A 8 -12.31 -0.02 -8.16
N PRO A 9 -12.05 0.59 -9.33
CA PRO A 9 -11.03 1.61 -9.49
C PRO A 9 -11.24 2.79 -8.53
N PHE A 10 -10.15 3.48 -8.21
CA PHE A 10 -10.18 4.73 -7.45
C PHE A 10 -9.33 5.80 -8.14
N ASP A 11 -9.62 7.07 -7.84
CA ASP A 11 -8.83 8.23 -8.28
C ASP A 11 -7.87 8.65 -7.14
N PRO A 12 -6.55 8.44 -7.29
CA PRO A 12 -5.57 8.82 -6.28
C PRO A 12 -5.57 10.31 -5.95
N GLY A 13 -5.79 11.18 -6.95
CA GLY A 13 -5.84 12.62 -6.77
C GLY A 13 -7.04 13.02 -5.92
N ALA A 14 -8.21 12.47 -6.22
CA ALA A 14 -9.41 12.70 -5.42
C ALA A 14 -9.27 12.19 -3.98
N LEU A 15 -8.64 11.03 -3.78
CA LEU A 15 -8.34 10.50 -2.44
C LEU A 15 -7.41 11.44 -1.67
N LEU A 16 -6.32 11.90 -2.29
CA LEU A 16 -5.38 12.84 -1.67
C LEU A 16 -6.05 14.17 -1.32
N THR A 17 -6.88 14.73 -2.23
CA THR A 17 -7.62 15.96 -1.96
C THR A 17 -8.52 15.80 -0.73
N ARG A 18 -9.29 14.71 -0.64
CA ARG A 18 -10.16 14.44 0.51
C ARG A 18 -9.35 14.21 1.79
N PHE A 19 -8.25 13.47 1.71
CA PHE A 19 -7.38 13.19 2.85
C PHE A 19 -6.65 14.45 3.35
N SER A 20 -6.50 15.48 2.52
CA SER A 20 -5.84 16.74 2.92
C SER A 20 -6.81 17.80 3.46
N ALA A 21 -8.12 17.59 3.33
CA ALA A 21 -9.12 18.57 3.75
C ALA A 21 -9.16 18.70 5.28
N ASP A 22 -9.54 19.90 5.74
CA ASP A 22 -9.90 20.22 7.13
C ASP A 22 -8.84 19.82 8.18
N ARG A 23 -7.56 20.10 7.89
CA ARG A 23 -6.41 19.79 8.76
C ARG A 23 -5.60 21.04 9.10
N GLU A 24 -5.93 21.67 10.21
CA GLU A 24 -5.26 22.90 10.67
C GLU A 24 -3.87 22.64 11.26
N GLU A 25 -3.69 21.49 11.92
CA GLU A 25 -2.47 21.14 12.66
C GLU A 25 -1.55 20.16 11.89
N THR A 26 -1.85 19.82 10.64
CA THR A 26 -1.03 18.92 9.81
C THR A 26 -0.01 19.69 9.00
N GLY A 27 1.27 19.51 9.32
CA GLY A 27 2.38 20.18 8.62
C GLY A 27 2.91 19.42 7.40
N ALA A 28 2.54 18.14 7.21
CA ALA A 28 2.93 17.37 6.04
C ALA A 28 2.00 16.19 5.76
N ILE A 29 1.80 15.93 4.46
CA ILE A 29 1.21 14.70 3.95
C ILE A 29 2.19 14.10 2.94
N ALA A 30 2.50 12.82 3.10
CA ALA A 30 3.17 12.02 2.09
C ALA A 30 2.19 10.99 1.55
N SER A 31 2.18 10.77 0.24
CA SER A 31 1.36 9.74 -0.37
C SER A 31 2.13 8.95 -1.41
N PHE A 32 1.70 7.70 -1.60
CA PHE A 32 2.20 6.78 -2.61
C PHE A 32 1.04 6.21 -3.39
N THR A 33 1.21 6.11 -4.71
CA THR A 33 0.29 5.39 -5.60
C THR A 33 1.06 4.32 -6.34
N GLY A 34 0.71 3.05 -6.11
CA GLY A 34 1.18 1.94 -6.92
C GLY A 34 0.31 1.78 -8.14
N LEU A 35 0.93 1.64 -9.31
CA LEU A 35 0.25 1.29 -10.56
C LEU A 35 0.58 -0.17 -10.93
N ALA A 36 -0.40 -0.91 -11.41
CA ALA A 36 -0.17 -2.21 -12.01
C ALA A 36 0.75 -2.04 -13.24
N ARG A 37 1.76 -2.88 -13.36
CA ARG A 37 2.72 -2.84 -14.48
C ARG A 37 2.49 -4.03 -15.39
N ALA A 38 2.69 -3.83 -16.70
CA ALA A 38 2.80 -4.95 -17.61
C ALA A 38 4.19 -5.57 -17.45
N GLU A 39 4.34 -6.62 -16.63
CA GLU A 39 5.61 -7.33 -16.50
C GLU A 39 6.04 -7.87 -17.87
N GLY A 40 7.26 -7.52 -18.30
CA GLY A 40 7.82 -7.87 -19.60
C GLY A 40 7.04 -7.36 -20.82
N GLY A 41 6.07 -6.45 -20.63
CA GLY A 41 5.18 -5.98 -21.70
C GLY A 41 4.13 -6.98 -22.16
N GLN A 42 3.99 -8.13 -21.50
CA GLN A 42 3.10 -9.23 -21.93
C GLN A 42 1.91 -9.45 -20.99
N THR A 43 2.00 -8.96 -19.75
CA THR A 43 0.90 -9.08 -18.78
C THR A 43 -0.28 -8.23 -19.23
N THR A 44 -1.42 -8.87 -19.47
CA THR A 44 -2.67 -8.22 -19.88
C THR A 44 -3.55 -7.88 -18.67
N THR A 45 -3.46 -8.66 -17.60
CA THR A 45 -4.22 -8.44 -16.37
C THR A 45 -3.45 -8.95 -15.18
N LEU A 46 -3.45 -8.13 -14.14
CA LEU A 46 -2.98 -8.51 -12.82
C LEU A 46 -4.18 -8.83 -11.93
N GLU A 47 -4.26 -10.04 -11.43
CA GLU A 47 -5.31 -10.47 -10.51
C GLU A 47 -4.74 -10.58 -9.10
N LEU A 48 -5.36 -9.88 -8.15
CA LEU A 48 -5.00 -9.96 -6.74
C LEU A 48 -6.12 -10.60 -5.93
N GLU A 49 -5.79 -11.68 -5.25
CA GLU A 49 -6.67 -12.32 -4.29
C GLU A 49 -6.26 -11.93 -2.86
N ALA A 50 -7.24 -11.83 -1.99
CA ALA A 50 -7.08 -11.53 -0.57
C ALA A 50 -8.04 -12.38 0.24
N TYR A 51 -7.69 -12.68 1.49
CA TYR A 51 -8.62 -13.31 2.41
C TYR A 51 -9.44 -12.22 3.08
N GLU A 52 -10.70 -12.10 2.68
CA GLU A 52 -11.63 -11.10 3.21
C GLU A 52 -11.77 -11.24 4.74
N GLY A 53 -11.64 -10.14 5.46
CA GLY A 53 -11.67 -10.09 6.93
C GLY A 53 -10.32 -10.32 7.60
N PHE A 54 -9.36 -10.97 6.94
CA PHE A 54 -8.00 -11.15 7.48
C PHE A 54 -7.01 -10.15 6.88
N THR A 55 -7.03 -9.97 5.56
CA THR A 55 -6.08 -9.07 4.90
C THR A 55 -6.27 -7.62 5.33
N ASP A 56 -7.52 -7.15 5.43
CA ASP A 56 -7.87 -5.83 5.95
C ASP A 56 -7.49 -5.67 7.43
N LEU A 57 -7.66 -6.71 8.24
CA LEU A 57 -7.24 -6.72 9.65
C LEU A 57 -5.73 -6.59 9.80
N GLU A 58 -4.95 -7.35 9.02
CA GLU A 58 -3.48 -7.28 9.08
C GLU A 58 -2.96 -5.92 8.57
N ILE A 59 -3.56 -5.37 7.51
CA ILE A 59 -3.23 -4.01 7.05
C ILE A 59 -3.57 -2.98 8.13
N THR A 60 -4.73 -3.09 8.77
CA THR A 60 -5.15 -2.22 9.88
C THR A 60 -4.10 -2.23 10.99
N ARG A 61 -3.64 -3.42 11.41
CA ARG A 61 -2.57 -3.55 12.43
C ARG A 61 -1.27 -2.89 12.01
N ALA A 62 -0.87 -3.03 10.75
CA ALA A 62 0.35 -2.40 10.23
C ALA A 62 0.23 -0.87 10.23
N VAL A 63 -0.93 -0.33 9.85
CA VAL A 63 -1.19 1.11 9.88
C VAL A 63 -1.22 1.65 11.30
N ASP A 64 -1.87 0.96 12.23
CA ASP A 64 -1.85 1.33 13.66
C ASP A 64 -0.41 1.35 14.20
N ALA A 65 0.39 0.32 13.89
CA ALA A 65 1.79 0.27 14.29
C ALA A 65 2.61 1.45 13.72
N ALA A 66 2.39 1.82 12.45
CA ALA A 66 3.05 2.99 11.84
C ALA A 66 2.59 4.32 12.47
N ILE A 67 1.29 4.46 12.77
CA ILE A 67 0.75 5.64 13.47
C ILE A 67 1.46 5.82 14.80
N HIS A 68 1.57 4.75 15.59
CA HIS A 68 2.24 4.77 16.89
C HIS A 68 3.76 5.03 16.76
N ARG A 69 4.44 4.35 15.84
CA ARG A 69 5.89 4.45 15.66
C ARG A 69 6.34 5.84 15.23
N PHE A 70 5.63 6.46 14.29
CA PHE A 70 6.04 7.74 13.70
C PHE A 70 5.28 8.96 14.22
N GLY A 71 4.31 8.76 15.12
CA GLY A 71 3.47 9.85 15.65
C GLY A 71 2.61 10.48 14.55
N LEU A 72 2.00 9.66 13.69
CA LEU A 72 1.11 10.17 12.65
C LEU A 72 -0.18 10.73 13.25
N GLN A 73 -0.71 11.76 12.62
CA GLN A 73 -2.03 12.32 12.94
C GLN A 73 -3.14 11.51 12.27
N ASP A 74 -2.87 11.00 11.06
CA ASP A 74 -3.79 10.15 10.33
C ASP A 74 -3.07 9.33 9.26
N ALA A 75 -3.72 8.25 8.82
CA ALA A 75 -3.27 7.43 7.71
C ALA A 75 -4.46 6.84 6.93
N LEU A 76 -4.28 6.73 5.61
CA LEU A 76 -5.25 6.17 4.67
C LEU A 76 -4.57 5.10 3.81
N VAL A 77 -5.16 3.91 3.75
CA VAL A 77 -4.77 2.85 2.81
C VAL A 77 -5.99 2.41 2.00
N VAL A 78 -5.88 2.47 0.68
CA VAL A 78 -6.86 1.89 -0.25
C VAL A 78 -6.13 0.90 -1.14
N HIS A 79 -6.57 -0.35 -1.14
CA HIS A 79 -5.96 -1.40 -1.96
C HIS A 79 -7.02 -2.08 -2.83
N ARG A 80 -6.70 -2.29 -4.10
CA ARG A 80 -7.54 -3.04 -5.01
C ARG A 80 -7.29 -4.54 -4.93
N ILE A 81 -8.37 -5.30 -5.10
CA ILE A 81 -8.37 -6.76 -5.29
C ILE A 81 -9.16 -7.11 -6.55
N GLY A 82 -9.06 -8.34 -7.01
CA GLY A 82 -9.61 -8.80 -8.28
C GLY A 82 -8.75 -8.40 -9.48
N PRO A 83 -9.32 -8.36 -10.70
CA PRO A 83 -8.59 -8.06 -11.92
C PRO A 83 -8.30 -6.55 -12.06
N ILE A 84 -7.06 -6.25 -12.41
CA ILE A 84 -6.50 -4.90 -12.52
C ILE A 84 -5.68 -4.82 -13.82
N ALA A 85 -5.99 -3.86 -14.67
CA ALA A 85 -5.27 -3.67 -15.93
C ALA A 85 -3.94 -2.92 -15.70
N PRO A 86 -2.90 -3.18 -16.51
CA PRO A 86 -1.69 -2.36 -16.50
C PRO A 86 -1.99 -0.87 -16.64
N GLY A 87 -1.31 -0.04 -15.85
CA GLY A 87 -1.52 1.41 -15.78
C GLY A 87 -2.60 1.84 -14.78
N GLU A 88 -3.44 0.93 -14.28
CA GLU A 88 -4.42 1.26 -13.25
C GLU A 88 -3.78 1.35 -11.86
N ALA A 89 -4.33 2.22 -11.01
CA ALA A 89 -3.96 2.28 -9.61
C ALA A 89 -4.38 1.01 -8.89
N ILE A 90 -3.42 0.38 -8.20
CA ILE A 90 -3.61 -0.84 -7.41
C ILE A 90 -3.62 -0.56 -5.91
N VAL A 91 -2.79 0.37 -5.45
CA VAL A 91 -2.69 0.72 -4.03
C VAL A 91 -2.45 2.22 -3.88
N PHE A 92 -3.08 2.80 -2.87
CA PHE A 92 -2.88 4.16 -2.42
C PHE A 92 -2.60 4.17 -0.92
N VAL A 93 -1.54 4.85 -0.51
CA VAL A 93 -1.21 5.09 0.89
C VAL A 93 -1.03 6.59 1.08
N ALA A 94 -1.58 7.17 2.15
CA ALA A 94 -1.28 8.53 2.57
C ALA A 94 -1.08 8.61 4.08
N CYS A 95 -0.06 9.34 4.51
CA CYS A 95 0.30 9.55 5.91
C CYS A 95 0.35 11.04 6.22
N ALA A 96 -0.41 11.47 7.23
CA ALA A 96 -0.43 12.85 7.73
C ALA A 96 0.37 12.95 9.02
N ALA A 97 1.26 13.94 9.11
CA ALA A 97 2.06 14.19 10.30
C ALA A 97 2.34 15.68 10.49
N ALA A 98 2.75 16.07 11.71
CA ALA A 98 3.19 17.44 11.99
C ALA A 98 4.42 17.84 11.15
N HIS A 99 5.29 16.89 10.80
CA HIS A 99 6.51 17.14 10.05
C HIS A 99 6.75 16.12 8.95
N ARG A 100 7.34 16.58 7.84
CA ARG A 100 7.53 15.78 6.62
C ARG A 100 8.28 14.46 6.81
N ARG A 101 9.24 14.40 7.74
CA ARG A 101 10.07 13.20 7.94
C ARG A 101 9.22 12.01 8.39
N ALA A 102 8.40 12.20 9.42
CA ALA A 102 7.47 11.18 9.90
C ALA A 102 6.50 10.72 8.81
N ALA A 103 5.96 11.66 8.01
CA ALA A 103 5.07 11.32 6.91
C ALA A 103 5.76 10.46 5.83
N PHE A 104 6.99 10.82 5.42
CA PHE A 104 7.74 10.06 4.43
C PHE A 104 8.13 8.67 4.94
N GLU A 105 8.72 8.59 6.13
CA GLU A 105 9.20 7.33 6.71
C GLU A 105 8.05 6.35 6.96
N ALA A 106 6.90 6.84 7.44
CA ALA A 106 5.73 5.99 7.62
C ALA A 106 5.15 5.51 6.29
N CYS A 107 5.07 6.37 5.28
CA CYS A 107 4.58 5.99 3.95
C CYS A 107 5.50 4.94 3.31
N ASP A 108 6.82 5.08 3.48
CA ASP A 108 7.83 4.14 2.97
C ASP A 108 7.74 2.80 3.70
N GLN A 109 7.70 2.80 5.04
CA GLN A 109 7.53 1.60 5.85
C GLN A 109 6.25 0.83 5.52
N LEU A 110 5.12 1.53 5.41
CA LEU A 110 3.84 0.89 5.08
C LEU A 110 3.89 0.25 3.70
N MET A 111 4.57 0.89 2.73
CA MET A 111 4.71 0.31 1.40
C MET A 111 5.62 -0.93 1.38
N ASP A 112 6.72 -0.92 2.13
CA ASP A 112 7.56 -2.11 2.27
C ASP A 112 6.81 -3.25 2.93
N TRP A 113 6.05 -2.97 3.99
CA TRP A 113 5.22 -3.97 4.66
C TRP A 113 4.12 -4.51 3.71
N LEU A 114 3.42 -3.64 3.00
CA LEU A 114 2.35 -4.02 2.06
C LEU A 114 2.85 -4.91 0.92
N LYS A 115 4.08 -4.68 0.44
CA LYS A 115 4.68 -5.49 -0.63
C LYS A 115 5.24 -6.84 -0.19
N SER A 116 5.57 -6.98 1.09
CA SER A 116 6.33 -8.13 1.58
C SER A 116 5.56 -9.04 2.53
N ARG A 117 4.68 -8.46 3.36
CA ARG A 117 4.03 -9.14 4.49
C ARG A 117 2.50 -9.18 4.37
N ALA A 118 1.89 -8.28 3.59
CA ALA A 118 0.45 -8.29 3.42
C ALA A 118 -0.01 -9.60 2.74
N PRO A 119 -1.07 -10.26 3.26
CA PRO A 119 -1.54 -11.53 2.76
C PRO A 119 -2.37 -11.35 1.48
N PHE A 120 -1.66 -11.10 0.38
CA PHE A 120 -2.17 -11.07 -0.99
C PHE A 120 -1.57 -12.21 -1.80
N TRP A 121 -2.37 -12.75 -2.72
CA TRP A 121 -1.88 -13.68 -3.74
C TRP A 121 -1.96 -13.02 -5.11
N LYS A 122 -0.82 -12.90 -5.77
CA LYS A 122 -0.66 -12.20 -7.05
C LYS A 122 -0.64 -13.20 -8.20
N LYS A 123 -1.52 -13.03 -9.18
CA LYS A 123 -1.57 -13.84 -10.40
C LYS A 123 -1.54 -12.94 -11.62
N GLU A 124 -0.65 -13.23 -12.56
CA GLU A 124 -0.58 -12.53 -13.84
C GLU A 124 -1.19 -13.35 -14.95
N HIS A 125 -1.91 -12.69 -15.85
CA HIS A 125 -2.46 -13.24 -17.07
C HIS A 125 -1.72 -12.64 -18.26
N GLY A 126 -1.35 -13.50 -19.22
CA GLY A 126 -0.65 -13.13 -20.44
C GLY A 126 -1.05 -14.03 -21.63
N PRO A 127 -0.40 -13.86 -22.79
CA PRO A 127 -0.74 -14.62 -24.00
C PRO A 127 -0.56 -16.13 -23.85
N ASP A 128 0.39 -16.56 -23.01
CA ASP A 128 0.71 -17.97 -22.77
C ASP A 128 -0.06 -18.60 -21.59
N GLY A 129 -1.04 -17.86 -21.04
CA GLY A 129 -1.85 -18.28 -19.89
C GLY A 129 -1.55 -17.50 -18.62
N SER A 130 -1.87 -18.08 -17.46
CA SER A 130 -1.77 -17.41 -16.16
C SER A 130 -0.70 -18.04 -15.26
N ARG A 131 0.03 -17.21 -14.50
CA ARG A 131 1.05 -17.65 -13.53
C ARG A 131 0.88 -16.97 -12.17
N TRP A 132 1.16 -17.70 -11.10
CA TRP A 132 1.27 -17.14 -9.75
C TRP A 132 2.63 -16.48 -9.55
N ILE A 133 2.66 -15.44 -8.72
CA ILE A 133 3.86 -14.63 -8.48
C ILE A 133 4.14 -14.61 -7.00
N GLU A 134 5.38 -14.94 -6.68
CA GLU A 134 5.89 -14.87 -5.32
C GLU A 134 6.55 -13.51 -5.04
N PRO A 135 6.51 -13.06 -3.78
CA PRO A 135 7.27 -11.88 -3.35
C PRO A 135 8.76 -12.02 -3.64
N THR A 136 9.42 -10.95 -4.08
CA THR A 136 10.83 -10.97 -4.44
C THR A 136 11.75 -10.91 -3.21
N ASP A 137 13.02 -11.32 -3.34
CA ASP A 137 14.02 -11.17 -2.28
C ASP A 137 14.26 -9.71 -1.89
N ARG A 138 14.05 -8.79 -2.84
CA ARG A 138 14.16 -7.36 -2.60
C ARG A 138 13.07 -6.89 -1.65
N ASP A 139 11.81 -7.31 -1.86
CA ASP A 139 10.70 -6.95 -0.97
C ASP A 139 10.95 -7.42 0.47
N ARG A 140 11.55 -8.61 0.63
CA ARG A 140 11.95 -9.12 1.95
C ARG A 140 13.04 -8.27 2.62
N THR A 141 14.05 -7.86 1.84
CA THR A 141 15.18 -7.05 2.33
C THR A 141 14.72 -5.65 2.73
N ASP A 142 13.89 -5.02 1.89
CA ASP A 142 13.34 -3.69 2.14
C ASP A 142 12.47 -3.70 3.41
N ALA A 143 11.70 -4.76 3.66
CA ALA A 143 10.95 -4.90 4.90
C ALA A 143 11.83 -5.11 6.13
N ALA A 144 12.92 -5.87 6.01
CA ALA A 144 13.81 -6.19 7.13
C ALA A 144 14.51 -4.95 7.71
N ARG A 145 14.72 -3.89 6.91
CA ARG A 145 15.35 -2.64 7.40
C ARG A 145 14.57 -2.01 8.56
N TRP A 146 13.26 -2.24 8.62
CA TRP A 146 12.38 -1.70 9.65
C TRP A 146 12.33 -2.51 10.94
N ASP A 147 12.80 -3.77 10.92
CA ASP A 147 12.79 -4.65 12.10
C ASP A 147 13.89 -4.27 13.10
N THR A 148 15.03 -3.77 12.62
CA THR A 148 16.22 -3.42 13.41
C THR A 148 16.09 -2.16 14.28
N GLU A 149 15.09 -1.31 14.04
CA GLU A 149 14.87 -0.08 14.81
C GLU A 149 13.99 -0.28 16.05
N ASN A 150 13.50 -1.50 16.31
CA ASN A 150 12.71 -1.83 17.50
C ASN A 150 13.56 -2.12 18.75
N GLU A 151 14.90 -1.95 18.70
CA GLU A 151 15.82 -2.22 19.82
C GLU A 151 16.38 -0.97 20.54
N GLN A 152 15.74 0.20 20.41
CA GLN A 152 16.12 1.39 21.20
C GLN A 152 14.95 1.98 21.98
#